data_AF-A0A3D3T8U7-F1
#
_entry.id   AF-A0A3D3T8U7-F1
#
_cell.length_a   1.000
_cell.length_b   1.000
_cell.length_c   1.000
_cell.angle_alpha   90.00
_cell.angle_beta   90.00
_cell.angle_gamma   90.00
#
_symmetry.space_group_name_H-M   'P 1'
#
loop_
_entity.id
_entity.type
_entity.pdbx_description
1 polymer ?
#
loop_
_entity_poly.entity_id
_entity_poly.type
_entity_poly.pdbx_seq_one_letter_code
_entity_poly.pdbx_strand_id
1 'polypeptide(L)'
;AFRRQLHDPAARVSFGREADGFMRECACGVWRQNGGIQPIHVEHYNGLYAKGNPVPTVLFWELTAAVEGYQGFAVPSFFRRMVKGDLERGSGDSRRFVDTFTLMLLLFAAVDGQVSEEEAGFVNRCAQALTDYCDRAGVMDGKPPVNAQDFVTRPVGEAGSPTQPGQGGMEQGAQTPGGQPQGEGDAAPPAEESLEELMAQLDALCGLERVKEDVKGLINLVKVRKLRQEAGLPVPPMSLHLVFMGNPGTGKTTVARLVSKIYHAIGVLSKGQLVEVDRSGLVAGFVGQTALKTQEVVQKARGGVLFIDEAYALTNQDSPNDFGQEAVEVILKAMEDLREDLVVIVAGYTELMTEFIHSNPGLESRFNKYIQFEDYTGVQLTEIFRALCERNGYQLSEDASEAAAQAFLEMYRRRDEHFGNARDVRNVFEQAVARQANRVAQLDSPSREDLMALTQEDLGLTELPEAAE
;
A
#
# COMPACT_ATOMS: atom_id res chain seq x y z
N ALA A 1 6.34 12.68 -16.65
CA ALA A 1 6.79 12.91 -18.04
C ALA A 1 7.98 13.87 -18.11
N PHE A 2 7.76 15.16 -17.79
CA PHE A 2 8.72 16.24 -17.96
C PHE A 2 10.13 15.99 -17.35
N ARG A 3 10.22 15.45 -16.13
CA ARG A 3 11.51 15.11 -15.49
C ARG A 3 12.41 14.21 -16.36
N ARG A 4 11.85 13.32 -17.18
CA ARG A 4 12.63 12.43 -18.08
C ARG A 4 13.17 13.16 -19.31
N GLN A 5 12.55 14.29 -19.68
CA GLN A 5 12.91 15.09 -20.84
C GLN A 5 14.03 16.08 -20.54
N LEU A 6 14.24 16.45 -19.27
CA LEU A 6 15.41 17.24 -18.86
C LEU A 6 16.69 16.47 -19.20
N HIS A 7 17.57 17.04 -20.01
CA HIS A 7 18.80 16.35 -20.44
C HIS A 7 19.87 16.26 -19.34
N ASP A 8 19.86 17.23 -18.41
CA ASP A 8 20.85 17.37 -17.35
C ASP A 8 20.47 16.60 -16.07
N PRO A 9 21.29 15.62 -15.62
CA PRO A 9 21.05 14.88 -14.39
C PRO A 9 20.90 15.74 -13.13
N ALA A 10 21.67 16.83 -13.00
CA ALA A 10 21.58 17.72 -11.86
C ALA A 10 20.25 18.49 -11.86
N ALA A 11 19.81 18.93 -13.05
CA ALA A 11 18.49 19.54 -13.24
C ALA A 11 17.35 18.56 -12.92
N ARG A 12 17.47 17.26 -13.27
CA ARG A 12 16.47 16.23 -12.91
C ARG A 12 16.30 16.04 -11.41
N VAL A 13 17.40 16.09 -10.65
CA VAL A 13 17.38 15.92 -9.19
C VAL A 13 16.80 17.15 -8.52
N SER A 14 17.25 18.35 -8.89
CA SER A 14 16.68 19.62 -8.36
C SER A 14 15.20 19.75 -8.70
N PHE A 15 14.80 19.46 -9.95
CA PHE A 15 13.40 19.46 -10.35
C PHE A 15 12.57 18.48 -9.51
N GLY A 16 13.05 17.26 -9.30
CA GLY A 16 12.34 16.27 -8.49
C GLY A 16 12.12 16.69 -7.03
N ARG A 17 13.05 17.44 -6.44
CA ARG A 17 12.93 17.91 -5.04
C ARG A 17 11.96 19.07 -4.87
N GLU A 18 11.85 19.95 -5.88
CA GLU A 18 11.13 21.22 -5.77
C GLU A 18 9.77 21.22 -6.48
N ALA A 19 9.58 20.38 -7.49
CA ALA A 19 8.38 20.40 -8.32
C ALA A 19 7.11 20.03 -7.54
N ASP A 20 7.17 19.06 -6.62
CA ASP A 20 6.00 18.58 -5.91
C ASP A 20 5.39 19.66 -5.01
N GLY A 21 6.23 20.36 -4.24
CA GLY A 21 5.79 21.49 -3.41
C GLY A 21 5.20 22.62 -4.25
N PHE A 22 5.88 22.98 -5.33
CA PHE A 22 5.40 24.01 -6.25
C PHE A 22 4.07 23.64 -6.92
N MET A 23 3.89 22.39 -7.37
CA MET A 23 2.64 21.94 -8.00
C MET A 23 1.48 21.95 -7.00
N ARG A 24 1.74 21.55 -5.74
CA ARG A 24 0.75 21.63 -4.65
C ARG A 24 0.34 23.07 -4.34
N GLU A 25 1.29 24.00 -4.29
CA GLU A 25 0.99 25.43 -4.13
C GLU A 25 0.14 25.95 -5.31
N CYS A 26 0.46 25.55 -6.55
CA CYS A 26 -0.32 25.96 -7.71
C CYS A 26 -1.73 25.38 -7.70
N ALA A 27 -1.91 24.12 -7.26
CA ALA A 27 -3.22 23.51 -7.08
C ALA A 27 -4.08 24.31 -6.09
N CYS A 28 -3.50 24.72 -4.94
CA CYS A 28 -4.17 25.64 -4.01
C CYS A 28 -4.59 26.96 -4.66
N GLY A 29 -3.73 27.54 -5.51
CA GLY A 29 -4.02 28.76 -6.25
C GLY A 29 -5.18 28.64 -7.25
N VAL A 30 -5.26 27.50 -7.95
CA VAL A 30 -6.37 27.16 -8.86
C VAL A 30 -7.67 27.04 -8.07
N TRP A 31 -7.70 26.18 -7.05
CA TRP A 31 -8.93 25.89 -6.31
C TRP A 31 -9.43 27.07 -5.48
N ARG A 32 -8.56 28.01 -5.14
CA ARG A 32 -8.97 29.27 -4.52
C ARG A 32 -9.89 30.10 -5.42
N GLN A 33 -9.77 29.99 -6.75
CA GLN A 33 -10.61 30.76 -7.67
C GLN A 33 -12.06 30.27 -7.68
N ASN A 34 -12.32 28.99 -7.38
CA ASN A 34 -13.66 28.40 -7.44
C ASN A 34 -14.48 28.58 -6.13
N GLY A 35 -14.03 29.47 -5.24
CA GLY A 35 -14.79 29.84 -4.02
C GLY A 35 -14.85 28.77 -2.92
N GLY A 36 -14.11 27.66 -3.04
CA GLY A 36 -13.99 26.65 -1.99
C GLY A 36 -13.40 25.33 -2.47
N ILE A 37 -12.98 24.48 -1.53
CA ILE A 37 -12.53 23.12 -1.83
C ILE A 37 -13.58 22.07 -1.50
N GLN A 38 -13.65 21.04 -2.35
CA GLN A 38 -14.40 19.81 -2.13
C GLN A 38 -13.46 18.66 -1.78
N PRO A 39 -13.91 17.57 -1.14
CA PRO A 39 -13.00 16.51 -0.70
C PRO A 39 -12.29 15.75 -1.84
N ILE A 40 -12.81 15.77 -3.07
CA ILE A 40 -12.09 15.26 -4.26
C ILE A 40 -10.74 15.98 -4.48
N HIS A 41 -10.63 17.25 -4.06
CA HIS A 41 -9.39 18.00 -4.13
C HIS A 41 -8.31 17.46 -3.17
N VAL A 42 -8.71 16.86 -2.03
CA VAL A 42 -7.77 16.24 -1.08
C VAL A 42 -7.17 14.97 -1.67
N GLU A 43 -7.99 14.16 -2.34
CA GLU A 43 -7.53 12.96 -3.04
C GLU A 43 -6.50 13.33 -4.12
N HIS A 44 -6.83 14.31 -4.97
CA HIS A 44 -5.91 14.75 -6.01
C HIS A 44 -4.66 15.43 -5.45
N TYR A 45 -4.77 16.22 -4.38
CA TYR A 45 -3.62 16.85 -3.71
C TYR A 45 -2.67 15.81 -3.11
N ASN A 46 -3.21 14.78 -2.43
CA ASN A 46 -2.43 13.67 -1.88
C ASN A 46 -1.83 12.76 -2.97
N GLY A 47 -2.41 12.79 -4.18
CA GLY A 47 -1.85 12.16 -5.38
C GLY A 47 -0.66 12.90 -5.99
N LEU A 48 -0.35 14.14 -5.60
CA LEU A 48 0.73 14.95 -6.18
C LEU A 48 2.09 14.64 -5.56
N TYR A 49 2.81 13.67 -6.12
CA TYR A 49 4.18 13.37 -5.74
C TYR A 49 5.03 12.76 -6.87
N ALA A 50 6.33 13.01 -6.83
CA ALA A 50 7.32 12.38 -7.67
C ALA A 50 7.91 11.14 -6.99
N LYS A 51 8.23 10.10 -7.77
CA LYS A 51 8.88 8.88 -7.27
C LYS A 51 10.17 9.22 -6.51
N GLY A 52 10.23 8.80 -5.25
CA GLY A 52 11.33 9.04 -4.31
C GLY A 52 11.08 10.16 -3.29
N ASN A 53 9.97 10.90 -3.41
CA ASN A 53 9.52 11.85 -2.41
C ASN A 53 8.45 11.22 -1.49
N PRO A 54 8.28 11.72 -0.25
CA PRO A 54 7.22 11.26 0.64
C PRO A 54 5.84 11.54 0.03
N VAL A 55 4.92 10.59 0.24
CA VAL A 55 3.52 10.73 -0.18
C VAL A 55 2.84 11.75 0.75
N PRO A 56 2.16 12.78 0.23
CA PRO A 56 1.44 13.74 1.05
C PRO A 56 0.21 13.11 1.70
N THR A 57 -0.08 13.53 2.93
CA THR A 57 -1.23 13.07 3.73
C THR A 57 -2.00 14.26 4.31
N VAL A 58 -2.30 15.25 3.47
CA VAL A 58 -3.04 16.44 3.89
C VAL A 58 -4.48 16.06 4.23
N LEU A 59 -4.99 16.63 5.31
CA LEU A 59 -6.39 16.50 5.72
C LEU A 59 -7.20 17.64 5.10
N PHE A 60 -8.53 17.48 5.03
CA PHE A 60 -9.41 18.44 4.34
C PHE A 60 -9.26 19.86 4.88
N TRP A 61 -9.24 20.04 6.20
CA TRP A 61 -9.08 21.38 6.81
C TRP A 61 -7.69 21.98 6.62
N GLU A 62 -6.64 21.15 6.58
CA GLU A 62 -5.28 21.60 6.28
C GLU A 62 -5.19 22.09 4.84
N LEU A 63 -5.86 21.40 3.90
CA LEU A 63 -5.96 21.85 2.53
C LEU A 63 -6.79 23.13 2.42
N THR A 64 -7.90 23.26 3.16
CA THR A 64 -8.70 24.50 3.18
C THR A 64 -7.84 25.68 3.63
N ALA A 65 -7.10 25.51 4.73
CA ALA A 65 -6.21 26.53 5.25
C ALA A 65 -5.08 26.87 4.26
N ALA A 66 -4.52 25.87 3.58
CA ALA A 66 -3.50 26.07 2.55
C ALA A 66 -4.04 26.82 1.32
N VAL A 67 -5.28 26.55 0.90
CA VAL A 67 -5.96 27.24 -0.21
C VAL A 67 -6.27 28.69 0.16
N GLU A 68 -6.82 28.93 1.35
CA GLU A 68 -7.09 30.27 1.87
C GLU A 68 -5.79 31.07 2.06
N GLY A 69 -4.74 30.42 2.54
CA GLY A 69 -3.42 30.98 2.81
C GLY A 69 -2.53 31.17 1.59
N TYR A 70 -2.99 30.85 0.38
CA TYR A 70 -2.20 30.95 -0.85
C TYR A 70 -1.72 32.40 -1.10
N GLN A 71 -0.40 32.60 -1.24
CA GLN A 71 0.20 33.94 -1.33
C GLN A 71 0.25 34.51 -2.76
N GLY A 72 -0.25 33.76 -3.75
CA GLY A 72 -0.19 34.15 -5.15
C GLY A 72 0.93 33.44 -5.92
N PHE A 73 0.85 33.52 -7.25
CA PHE A 73 1.79 32.84 -8.13
C PHE A 73 3.13 33.59 -8.20
N ALA A 74 4.22 32.85 -8.01
CA ALA A 74 5.58 33.35 -8.20
C ALA A 74 6.38 32.38 -9.07
N VAL A 75 7.22 32.94 -9.94
CA VAL A 75 8.12 32.14 -10.78
C VAL A 75 9.11 31.37 -9.90
N PRO A 76 9.08 30.02 -9.89
CA PRO A 76 9.82 29.23 -8.91
C PRO A 76 11.32 29.20 -9.24
N SER A 77 12.14 28.94 -8.22
CA SER A 77 13.60 29.03 -8.33
C SER A 77 14.17 28.04 -9.36
N PHE A 78 13.61 26.82 -9.44
CA PHE A 78 14.02 25.82 -10.42
C PHE A 78 13.73 26.25 -11.87
N PHE A 79 12.64 26.99 -12.11
CA PHE A 79 12.31 27.49 -13.44
C PHE A 79 13.31 28.56 -13.88
N ARG A 80 13.72 29.45 -12.98
CA ARG A 80 14.77 30.45 -13.27
C ARG A 80 16.10 29.79 -13.63
N ARG A 81 16.47 28.71 -12.94
CA ARG A 81 17.65 27.90 -13.28
C ARG A 81 17.51 27.21 -14.64
N MET A 82 16.32 26.71 -14.95
CA MET A 82 16.01 26.10 -16.25
C MET A 82 16.18 27.11 -17.39
N VAL A 83 15.65 28.33 -17.24
CA VAL A 83 15.82 29.43 -18.20
C VAL A 83 17.29 29.79 -18.38
N LYS A 84 18.07 29.87 -17.28
CA LYS A 84 19.52 30.10 -17.37
C LYS A 84 20.21 28.98 -18.16
N GLY A 85 19.85 27.73 -17.92
CA GLY A 85 20.36 26.57 -18.65
C GLY A 85 20.01 26.60 -20.14
N ASP A 86 18.80 27.06 -20.49
CA ASP A 86 18.38 27.24 -21.89
C ASP A 86 19.25 28.27 -22.62
N LEU A 87 19.57 29.40 -21.98
CA LEU A 87 20.43 30.43 -22.56
C LEU A 87 21.88 29.95 -22.79
N GLU A 88 22.40 29.13 -21.88
CA GLU A 88 23.75 28.57 -21.98
C GLU A 88 23.87 27.49 -23.07
N ARG A 89 22.78 26.78 -23.35
CA ARG A 89 22.77 25.59 -24.23
C ARG A 89 22.05 25.80 -25.56
N GLY A 90 21.33 26.92 -25.71
CA GLY A 90 20.48 27.17 -26.86
C GLY A 90 19.27 26.22 -26.93
N SER A 91 18.74 25.77 -25.78
CA SER A 91 17.55 24.91 -25.69
C SER A 91 16.27 25.71 -25.39
N GLY A 92 15.12 25.02 -25.36
CA GLY A 92 13.81 25.62 -25.06
C GLY A 92 13.03 24.81 -24.03
N ASP A 93 13.72 24.20 -23.06
CA ASP A 93 13.12 23.32 -22.05
C ASP A 93 12.17 24.10 -21.12
N SER A 94 12.49 25.36 -20.83
CA SER A 94 11.64 26.27 -20.06
C SER A 94 10.33 26.58 -20.77
N ARG A 95 10.33 26.83 -22.08
CA ARG A 95 9.09 27.05 -22.85
C ARG A 95 8.23 25.79 -22.90
N ARG A 96 8.84 24.60 -23.08
CA ARG A 96 8.10 23.32 -23.00
C ARG A 96 7.53 23.06 -21.61
N PHE A 97 8.24 23.48 -20.56
CA PHE A 97 7.72 23.39 -19.21
C PHE A 97 6.44 24.21 -19.08
N VAL A 98 6.40 25.42 -19.63
CA VAL A 98 5.19 26.26 -19.61
C VAL A 98 3.99 25.51 -20.19
N ASP A 99 4.13 24.91 -21.38
CA ASP A 99 3.04 24.17 -22.02
C ASP A 99 2.57 22.97 -21.16
N THR A 100 3.51 22.19 -20.63
CA THR A 100 3.21 21.02 -19.79
C THR A 100 2.59 21.43 -18.45
N PHE A 101 3.06 22.53 -17.88
CA PHE A 101 2.56 23.11 -16.64
C PHE A 101 1.14 23.64 -16.81
N THR A 102 0.86 24.35 -17.90
CA THR A 102 -0.48 24.83 -18.24
C THR A 102 -1.48 23.69 -18.33
N LEU A 103 -1.13 22.59 -19.00
CA LEU A 103 -1.98 21.38 -19.05
C LEU A 103 -2.21 20.78 -17.67
N MET A 104 -1.18 20.77 -16.81
CA MET A 104 -1.32 20.27 -15.45
C MET A 104 -2.29 21.12 -14.62
N LEU A 105 -2.19 22.44 -14.72
CA LEU A 105 -3.11 23.34 -14.02
C LEU A 105 -4.55 23.23 -14.53
N LEU A 106 -4.76 22.99 -15.83
CA LEU A 106 -6.08 22.71 -16.37
C LEU A 106 -6.66 21.40 -15.82
N LEU A 107 -5.82 20.39 -15.59
CA LEU A 107 -6.25 19.15 -14.94
C LEU A 107 -6.58 19.38 -13.46
N PHE A 108 -5.86 20.27 -12.77
CA PHE A 108 -6.25 20.68 -11.41
C PHE A 108 -7.57 21.44 -11.38
N ALA A 109 -7.82 22.31 -12.36
CA ALA A 109 -9.09 23.02 -12.46
C ALA A 109 -10.24 22.04 -12.72
N ALA A 110 -10.02 21.05 -13.61
CA ALA A 110 -11.02 20.04 -13.98
C ALA A 110 -11.30 18.96 -12.92
N VAL A 111 -10.77 19.11 -11.69
CA VAL A 111 -10.89 18.11 -10.62
C VAL A 111 -12.35 17.82 -10.24
N ASP A 112 -13.20 18.84 -10.25
CA ASP A 112 -14.65 18.68 -9.98
C ASP A 112 -15.47 18.33 -11.24
N GLY A 113 -14.79 18.05 -12.36
CA GLY A 113 -15.40 17.73 -13.65
C GLY A 113 -15.77 18.95 -14.49
N GLN A 114 -15.51 20.18 -14.05
CA GLN A 114 -15.71 21.41 -14.81
C GLN A 114 -14.51 22.35 -14.67
N VAL A 115 -14.40 23.36 -15.54
CA VAL A 115 -13.37 24.41 -15.43
C VAL A 115 -14.07 25.75 -15.47
N SER A 116 -14.00 26.50 -14.38
CA SER A 116 -14.59 27.84 -14.30
C SER A 116 -13.77 28.87 -15.09
N GLU A 117 -14.41 29.98 -15.49
CA GLU A 117 -13.70 31.09 -16.15
C GLU A 117 -12.62 31.71 -15.25
N GLU A 118 -12.83 31.71 -13.93
CA GLU A 118 -11.89 32.26 -12.95
C GLU A 118 -10.64 31.37 -12.80
N GLU A 119 -10.82 30.05 -12.75
CA GLU A 119 -9.73 29.08 -12.76
C GLU A 119 -8.95 29.14 -14.07
N ALA A 120 -9.63 29.11 -15.21
CA ALA A 120 -8.99 29.25 -16.53
C ALA A 120 -8.22 30.58 -16.63
N GLY A 121 -8.79 31.67 -16.11
CA GLY A 121 -8.15 32.96 -16.01
C GLY A 121 -6.88 32.92 -15.16
N PHE A 122 -6.88 32.22 -14.04
CA PHE A 122 -5.70 32.02 -13.20
C PHE A 122 -4.63 31.18 -13.90
N VAL A 123 -5.00 30.07 -14.54
CA VAL A 123 -4.07 29.24 -15.31
C VAL A 123 -3.37 30.06 -16.40
N ASN A 124 -4.11 30.89 -17.12
CA ASN A 124 -3.57 31.78 -18.15
C ASN A 124 -2.59 32.81 -17.57
N ARG A 125 -2.89 33.40 -16.40
CA ARG A 125 -1.97 34.34 -15.72
C ARG A 125 -0.67 33.66 -15.31
N CYS A 126 -0.73 32.44 -14.78
CA CYS A 126 0.47 31.67 -14.40
C CYS A 126 1.33 31.33 -15.63
N ALA A 127 0.70 30.88 -16.73
CA ALA A 127 1.38 30.58 -17.99
C ALA A 127 2.02 31.83 -18.61
N GLN A 128 1.30 32.96 -18.60
CA GLN A 128 1.80 34.23 -19.11
C GLN A 128 2.99 34.72 -18.28
N ALA A 129 2.95 34.62 -16.95
CA ALA A 129 4.05 35.03 -16.08
C ALA A 129 5.36 34.24 -16.35
N LEU A 130 5.25 32.95 -16.64
CA LEU A 130 6.40 32.14 -17.04
C LEU A 130 6.89 32.47 -18.45
N THR A 131 5.97 32.69 -19.39
CA THR A 131 6.27 33.07 -20.78
C THR A 131 6.97 34.42 -20.85
N ASP A 132 6.45 35.43 -20.15
CA ASP A 132 7.05 36.76 -20.04
C ASP A 132 8.46 36.69 -19.46
N TYR A 133 8.70 35.77 -18.52
CA TYR A 133 10.03 35.56 -17.95
C TYR A 133 11.00 34.98 -18.98
N CYS A 134 10.57 33.99 -19.78
CA CYS A 134 11.36 33.46 -20.90
C CYS A 134 11.63 34.52 -21.97
N ASP A 135 10.64 35.34 -22.31
CA ASP A 135 10.76 36.40 -23.33
C ASP A 135 11.74 37.48 -22.89
N ARG A 136 11.66 37.94 -21.63
CA ARG A 136 12.61 38.91 -21.06
C ARG A 136 14.04 38.36 -21.00
N ALA A 137 14.17 37.05 -20.78
CA ALA A 137 15.47 36.38 -20.73
C ALA A 137 16.05 36.10 -22.12
N GLY A 138 15.24 36.17 -23.19
CA GLY A 138 15.66 35.92 -24.57
C GLY A 138 15.76 34.44 -24.94
N VAL A 139 14.98 33.56 -24.29
CA VAL A 139 14.96 32.12 -24.64
C VAL A 139 14.36 31.94 -26.03
N MET A 140 15.03 31.19 -26.92
CA MET A 140 14.58 30.96 -28.29
C MET A 140 13.18 30.32 -28.34
N ASP A 141 12.37 30.71 -29.33
CA ASP A 141 11.05 30.13 -29.58
C ASP A 141 11.18 28.71 -30.16
N GLY A 142 11.24 27.74 -29.25
CA GLY A 142 11.03 26.34 -29.57
C GLY A 142 9.74 25.87 -28.93
N LYS A 143 8.64 25.84 -29.69
CA LYS A 143 7.39 25.13 -29.35
C LYS A 143 7.32 23.78 -30.10
N PRO A 144 8.09 22.75 -29.71
CA PRO A 144 7.79 21.42 -30.19
C PRO A 144 6.45 20.98 -29.59
N PRO A 145 5.57 20.34 -30.37
CA PRO A 145 4.23 19.99 -29.93
C PRO A 145 4.26 19.05 -28.72
N VAL A 146 3.32 19.26 -27.80
CA VAL A 146 3.10 18.35 -26.67
C VAL A 146 2.65 16.99 -27.21
N ASN A 147 3.35 15.91 -26.84
CA ASN A 147 2.98 14.55 -27.22
C ASN A 147 2.10 13.93 -26.11
N ALA A 148 0.83 13.66 -26.41
CA ALA A 148 -0.10 13.04 -25.48
C ALA A 148 0.38 11.67 -24.94
N GLN A 149 1.20 10.94 -25.71
CA GLN A 149 1.75 9.64 -25.29
C GLN A 149 2.75 9.75 -24.13
N ASP A 150 3.33 10.94 -23.89
CA ASP A 150 4.25 11.17 -22.77
C ASP A 150 3.55 11.11 -21.40
N PHE A 151 2.22 11.22 -21.39
CA PHE A 151 1.36 11.24 -20.20
C PHE A 151 0.72 9.87 -19.90
N VAL A 152 0.85 8.89 -20.80
CA VAL A 152 0.35 7.53 -20.58
C VAL A 152 1.37 6.72 -19.78
N THR A 153 0.99 6.25 -18.59
CA THR A 153 1.81 5.31 -17.81
C THR A 153 1.79 3.95 -18.50
N ARG A 154 2.88 3.58 -19.18
CA ARG A 154 3.01 2.23 -19.74
C ARG A 154 3.05 1.19 -18.61
N PRO A 155 2.31 0.07 -18.72
CA PRO A 155 2.49 -1.07 -17.83
C PRO A 155 3.95 -1.53 -17.87
N VAL A 156 4.48 -1.98 -16.73
CA VAL A 156 5.83 -2.54 -16.68
C VAL A 156 5.82 -3.88 -17.41
N GLY A 157 6.30 -3.90 -18.65
CA GLY A 157 6.49 -5.09 -19.45
C GLY A 157 6.24 -4.82 -20.93
N GLU A 158 7.32 -4.55 -21.68
CA GLU A 158 7.60 -5.05 -23.04
C GLU A 158 8.72 -4.22 -23.67
N ALA A 159 9.91 -4.82 -23.66
CA ALA A 159 11.00 -4.45 -24.54
C ALA A 159 10.79 -5.19 -25.87
N GLY A 160 10.85 -4.46 -26.99
CA GLY A 160 10.90 -5.02 -28.34
C GLY A 160 9.92 -4.36 -29.31
N SER A 161 10.36 -3.28 -29.97
CA SER A 161 9.71 -2.82 -31.21
C SER A 161 10.04 -3.78 -32.36
N PRO A 162 9.20 -3.86 -33.39
CA PRO A 162 9.61 -3.19 -34.62
C PRO A 162 8.49 -2.41 -35.35
N THR A 163 8.85 -1.19 -35.73
CA THR A 163 8.64 -0.52 -37.03
C THR A 163 7.22 -0.24 -37.58
N GLN A 164 7.05 1.04 -37.97
CA GLN A 164 5.87 1.69 -38.61
C GLN A 164 5.35 1.01 -39.88
N PRO A 165 4.16 1.42 -40.35
CA PRO A 165 4.18 2.23 -41.59
C PRO A 165 3.21 3.42 -41.62
N GLY A 166 3.63 4.47 -42.33
CA GLY A 166 2.82 5.62 -42.72
C GLY A 166 1.87 5.35 -43.90
N GLN A 167 1.03 6.35 -44.17
CA GLN A 167 -0.10 6.37 -45.10
C GLN A 167 0.27 6.15 -46.59
N GLY A 168 -0.67 5.54 -47.33
CA GLY A 168 -1.00 5.92 -48.72
C GLY A 168 -0.98 4.79 -49.75
N GLY A 169 -2.15 4.50 -50.36
CA GLY A 169 -2.24 3.73 -51.61
C GLY A 169 -3.56 2.99 -51.81
N MET A 170 -4.34 3.39 -52.82
CA MET A 170 -5.53 2.71 -53.34
C MET A 170 -5.19 1.30 -53.85
N GLU A 171 -6.08 0.31 -53.66
CA GLU A 171 -6.66 -0.54 -54.73
C GLU A 171 -7.38 -1.80 -54.19
N GLN A 172 -8.62 -1.96 -54.69
CA GLN A 172 -9.41 -3.16 -55.00
C GLN A 172 -9.20 -4.50 -54.26
N GLY A 173 -10.27 -4.94 -53.59
CA GLY A 173 -10.97 -6.21 -53.87
C GLY A 173 -10.38 -7.54 -53.35
N ALA A 174 -11.03 -8.13 -52.35
CA ALA A 174 -11.35 -9.57 -52.26
C ALA A 174 -12.19 -9.87 -51.00
N GLN A 175 -13.01 -10.90 -51.08
CA GLN A 175 -14.10 -11.25 -50.16
C GLN A 175 -13.69 -12.32 -49.12
N THR A 176 -14.36 -12.27 -47.96
CA THR A 176 -14.78 -13.40 -47.05
C THR A 176 -13.73 -14.25 -46.30
N PRO A 177 -14.12 -15.01 -45.23
CA PRO A 177 -15.28 -14.90 -44.33
C PRO A 177 -14.91 -15.00 -42.82
N GLY A 178 -15.89 -14.74 -41.95
CA GLY A 178 -15.75 -14.68 -40.50
C GLY A 178 -15.50 -16.00 -39.76
N GLY A 179 -14.98 -15.86 -38.54
CA GLY A 179 -14.92 -16.90 -37.50
C GLY A 179 -15.23 -16.25 -36.15
N GLN A 180 -16.17 -16.84 -35.41
CA GLN A 180 -16.59 -16.45 -34.07
C GLN A 180 -15.47 -16.67 -33.04
N PRO A 181 -15.43 -15.91 -31.93
CA PRO A 181 -14.48 -16.17 -30.85
C PRO A 181 -14.92 -17.39 -30.02
N GLN A 182 -14.04 -18.39 -29.94
CA GLN A 182 -14.16 -19.52 -29.01
C GLN A 182 -13.71 -19.10 -27.62
N GLY A 183 -14.49 -19.50 -26.61
CA GLY A 183 -14.30 -19.15 -25.20
C GLY A 183 -13.00 -19.70 -24.61
N GLU A 184 -12.38 -18.87 -23.77
CA GLU A 184 -11.34 -19.27 -22.85
C GLU A 184 -11.96 -20.14 -21.75
N GLY A 185 -11.44 -21.36 -21.63
CA GLY A 185 -11.90 -22.35 -20.65
C GLY A 185 -11.52 -21.98 -19.22
N ASP A 186 -12.44 -22.29 -18.32
CA ASP A 186 -12.24 -22.37 -16.88
C ASP A 186 -10.92 -23.06 -16.54
N ALA A 187 -9.99 -22.30 -15.97
CA ALA A 187 -8.95 -22.88 -15.13
C ALA A 187 -9.65 -23.45 -13.89
N ALA A 188 -9.57 -24.78 -13.73
CA ALA A 188 -10.09 -25.46 -12.55
C ALA A 188 -9.55 -24.80 -11.26
N PRO A 189 -10.38 -24.63 -10.21
CA PRO A 189 -9.92 -24.09 -8.95
C PRO A 189 -8.80 -24.97 -8.35
N PRO A 190 -7.83 -24.38 -7.64
CA PRO A 190 -6.78 -25.14 -6.97
C PRO A 190 -7.39 -26.17 -6.02
N ALA A 191 -6.78 -27.35 -5.93
CA ALA A 191 -7.21 -28.42 -5.04
C ALA A 191 -7.40 -27.89 -3.61
N GLU A 192 -8.56 -28.15 -3.00
CA GLU A 192 -8.86 -27.75 -1.63
C GLU A 192 -7.86 -28.42 -0.68
N GLU A 193 -7.03 -27.62 0.00
CA GLU A 193 -6.10 -28.10 1.04
C GLU A 193 -6.88 -28.83 2.14
N SER A 194 -6.43 -30.02 2.50
CA SER A 194 -7.08 -30.82 3.54
C SER A 194 -6.91 -30.17 4.92
N LEU A 195 -7.84 -30.47 5.84
CA LEU A 195 -7.74 -29.99 7.23
C LEU A 195 -6.42 -30.42 7.90
N GLU A 196 -5.92 -31.61 7.57
CA GLU A 196 -4.66 -32.13 8.10
C GLU A 196 -3.46 -31.30 7.63
N GLU A 197 -3.42 -30.92 6.34
CA GLU A 197 -2.38 -30.04 5.79
C GLU A 197 -2.45 -28.64 6.39
N LEU A 198 -3.65 -28.08 6.55
CA LEU A 198 -3.83 -26.77 7.17
C LEU A 198 -3.41 -26.76 8.64
N MET A 199 -3.65 -27.86 9.35
CA MET A 199 -3.20 -28.03 10.72
C MET A 199 -1.69 -28.19 10.81
N ALA A 200 -1.08 -28.94 9.89
CA ALA A 200 0.37 -29.04 9.79
C ALA A 200 1.02 -27.68 9.47
N GLN A 201 0.42 -26.87 8.60
CA GLN A 201 0.87 -25.50 8.34
C GLN A 201 0.79 -24.62 9.59
N LEU A 202 -0.31 -24.72 10.36
CA LEU A 202 -0.44 -23.98 11.62
C LEU A 202 0.62 -24.43 12.63
N ASP A 203 0.82 -25.75 12.78
CA ASP A 203 1.81 -26.33 13.69
C ASP A 203 3.25 -25.98 13.29
N ALA A 204 3.50 -25.78 11.99
CA ALA A 204 4.80 -25.35 11.47
C ALA A 204 5.13 -23.87 11.74
N LEU A 205 4.14 -23.04 12.13
CA LEU A 205 4.44 -21.67 12.52
C LEU A 205 5.21 -21.64 13.86
N CYS A 206 6.40 -21.07 13.85
CA CYS A 206 7.22 -20.90 15.04
C CYS A 206 6.50 -20.04 16.09
N GLY A 207 6.69 -20.31 17.39
CA GLY A 207 6.38 -19.39 18.49
C GLY A 207 4.90 -19.06 18.78
N LEU A 208 3.96 -19.80 18.19
CA LEU A 208 2.53 -19.52 18.29
C LEU A 208 1.75 -20.60 19.08
N GLU A 209 2.35 -21.20 20.11
CA GLU A 209 1.73 -22.35 20.80
C GLU A 209 0.37 -22.06 21.41
N ARG A 210 0.20 -20.92 22.09
CA ARG A 210 -1.10 -20.50 22.62
C ARG A 210 -2.14 -20.32 21.51
N VAL A 211 -1.73 -19.72 20.39
CA VAL A 211 -2.59 -19.55 19.21
C VAL A 211 -2.99 -20.89 18.61
N LYS A 212 -2.06 -21.85 18.53
CA LYS A 212 -2.32 -23.21 18.06
C LYS A 212 -3.33 -23.91 18.95
N GLU A 213 -3.17 -23.80 20.27
CA GLU A 213 -4.12 -24.36 21.25
C GLU A 213 -5.51 -23.74 21.11
N ASP A 214 -5.61 -22.41 20.98
CA ASP A 214 -6.88 -21.70 20.79
C ASP A 214 -7.59 -22.12 19.49
N VAL A 215 -6.85 -22.21 18.39
CA VAL A 215 -7.39 -22.67 17.09
C VAL A 215 -7.83 -24.13 17.17
N LYS A 216 -7.06 -25.01 17.82
CA LYS A 216 -7.46 -26.41 18.05
C LYS A 216 -8.73 -26.49 18.91
N GLY A 217 -8.85 -25.65 19.93
CA GLY A 217 -10.05 -25.51 20.75
C GLY A 217 -11.27 -25.09 19.92
N LEU A 218 -11.10 -24.13 19.02
CA LEU A 218 -12.13 -23.67 18.09
C LEU A 218 -12.59 -24.77 17.13
N ILE A 219 -11.65 -25.57 16.58
CA ILE A 219 -11.99 -26.71 15.71
C ILE A 219 -12.83 -27.74 16.47
N ASN A 220 -12.44 -28.08 17.71
CA ASN A 220 -13.18 -29.03 18.52
C ASN A 220 -14.60 -28.53 18.83
N LEU A 221 -14.74 -27.24 19.14
CA LEU A 221 -16.02 -26.59 19.38
C LEU A 221 -16.96 -26.73 18.17
N VAL A 222 -16.44 -26.48 16.97
CA VAL A 222 -17.18 -26.60 15.71
C VAL A 222 -17.59 -28.04 15.42
N LYS A 223 -16.67 -29.00 15.62
CA LYS A 223 -16.97 -30.43 15.47
C LYS A 223 -18.13 -30.86 16.37
N VAL A 224 -18.07 -30.50 17.66
CA VAL A 224 -19.15 -30.80 18.62
C VAL A 224 -20.45 -30.11 18.22
N ARG A 225 -20.39 -28.89 17.69
CA ARG A 225 -21.57 -28.17 17.19
C ARG A 225 -22.28 -28.95 16.10
N LYS A 226 -21.53 -29.44 15.11
CA LYS A 226 -22.07 -30.24 14.00
C LYS A 226 -22.73 -31.52 14.51
N LEU A 227 -22.06 -32.24 15.43
CA LEU A 227 -22.63 -33.43 16.07
C LEU A 227 -23.94 -33.12 16.83
N ARG A 228 -24.02 -31.98 17.52
CA ARG A 228 -25.26 -31.54 18.19
C ARG A 228 -26.38 -31.27 17.18
N GLN A 229 -26.09 -30.61 16.07
CA GLN A 229 -27.07 -30.34 15.01
C GLN A 229 -27.58 -31.65 14.38
N GLU A 230 -26.68 -32.57 14.06
CA GLU A 230 -27.01 -33.90 13.52
C GLU A 230 -27.85 -34.71 14.51
N ALA A 231 -27.61 -34.56 15.81
CA ALA A 231 -28.41 -35.17 16.88
C ALA A 231 -29.71 -34.41 17.21
N GLY A 232 -30.05 -33.33 16.48
CA GLY A 232 -31.25 -32.51 16.74
C GLY A 232 -31.22 -31.76 18.08
N LEU A 233 -30.04 -31.62 18.69
CA LEU A 233 -29.86 -30.91 19.95
C LEU A 233 -29.77 -29.39 19.72
N PRO A 234 -30.29 -28.58 20.65
CA PRO A 234 -30.13 -27.14 20.57
C PRO A 234 -28.63 -26.79 20.63
N VAL A 235 -28.23 -25.93 19.72
CA VAL A 235 -26.88 -25.40 19.65
C VAL A 235 -26.91 -23.96 20.13
N PRO A 236 -26.15 -23.61 21.19
CA PRO A 236 -26.06 -22.23 21.62
C PRO A 236 -25.43 -21.38 20.51
N PRO A 237 -25.98 -20.19 20.21
CA PRO A 237 -25.32 -19.24 19.34
C PRO A 237 -24.01 -18.81 20.01
N MET A 238 -22.91 -18.90 19.28
CA MET A 238 -21.60 -18.48 19.78
C MET A 238 -20.94 -17.57 18.76
N SER A 239 -20.33 -16.51 19.27
CA SER A 239 -19.44 -15.66 18.48
C SER A 239 -18.19 -16.45 18.10
N LEU A 240 -17.83 -16.36 16.82
CA LEU A 240 -16.57 -16.88 16.27
C LEU A 240 -15.62 -15.74 15.87
N HIS A 241 -15.99 -14.49 16.20
CA HIS A 241 -15.16 -13.31 15.98
C HIS A 241 -13.96 -13.33 16.93
N LEU A 242 -12.80 -12.86 16.45
CA LEU A 242 -11.54 -12.96 17.17
C LEU A 242 -10.88 -11.58 17.30
N VAL A 243 -10.11 -11.40 18.36
CA VAL A 243 -9.25 -10.23 18.57
C VAL A 243 -7.80 -10.68 18.56
N PHE A 244 -6.99 -10.16 17.63
CA PHE A 244 -5.57 -10.49 17.51
C PHE A 244 -4.74 -9.33 18.09
N MET A 245 -4.04 -9.61 19.18
CA MET A 245 -3.26 -8.61 19.91
C MET A 245 -1.77 -8.93 19.82
N GLY A 246 -0.95 -7.97 19.42
CA GLY A 246 0.51 -8.11 19.49
C GLY A 246 1.24 -7.20 18.51
N ASN A 247 2.57 -7.17 18.64
CA ASN A 247 3.44 -6.29 17.87
C ASN A 247 3.41 -6.59 16.35
N PRO A 248 3.87 -5.67 15.49
CA PRO A 248 3.99 -5.90 14.06
C PRO A 248 4.89 -7.11 13.76
N GLY A 249 4.60 -7.82 12.67
CA GLY A 249 5.46 -8.93 12.23
C GLY A 249 5.39 -10.21 13.08
N THR A 250 4.45 -10.33 14.02
CA THR A 250 4.22 -11.55 14.83
C THR A 250 3.35 -12.62 14.14
N GLY A 251 2.92 -12.38 12.89
CA GLY A 251 2.20 -13.38 12.09
C GLY A 251 0.67 -13.31 12.13
N LYS A 252 0.08 -12.24 12.68
CA LYS A 252 -1.39 -12.00 12.76
C LYS A 252 -2.13 -12.30 11.44
N THR A 253 -1.74 -11.63 10.35
CA THR A 253 -2.38 -11.82 9.02
C THR A 253 -2.18 -13.25 8.48
N THR A 254 -1.01 -13.85 8.71
CA THR A 254 -0.70 -15.23 8.29
C THR A 254 -1.63 -16.22 8.98
N VAL A 255 -1.79 -16.09 10.31
CA VAL A 255 -2.71 -16.93 11.08
C VAL A 255 -4.16 -16.67 10.66
N ALA A 256 -4.57 -15.41 10.44
CA ALA A 256 -5.93 -15.10 10.01
C ALA A 256 -6.28 -15.82 8.69
N ARG A 257 -5.34 -15.89 7.75
CA ARG A 257 -5.50 -16.61 6.49
C ARG A 257 -5.66 -18.12 6.71
N LEU A 258 -4.84 -18.72 7.58
CA LEU A 258 -4.96 -20.13 7.93
C LEU A 258 -6.28 -20.43 8.64
N VAL A 259 -6.68 -19.61 9.61
CA VAL A 259 -7.96 -19.74 10.33
C VAL A 259 -9.14 -19.68 9.36
N SER A 260 -9.12 -18.78 8.37
CA SER A 260 -10.15 -18.69 7.34
C SER A 260 -10.28 -20.00 6.54
N LYS A 261 -9.16 -20.55 6.08
CA LYS A 261 -9.12 -21.84 5.37
C LYS A 261 -9.59 -23.00 6.25
N ILE A 262 -9.15 -23.05 7.51
CA ILE A 262 -9.55 -24.07 8.49
C ILE A 262 -11.06 -24.01 8.71
N TYR A 263 -11.63 -22.82 8.94
CA TYR A 263 -13.06 -22.62 9.14
C TYR A 263 -13.88 -23.04 7.94
N HIS A 264 -13.38 -22.82 6.73
CA HIS A 264 -14.01 -23.35 5.53
C HIS A 264 -13.95 -24.88 5.47
N ALA A 265 -12.77 -25.48 5.67
CA ALA A 265 -12.58 -26.93 5.63
C ALA A 265 -13.44 -27.70 6.64
N ILE A 266 -13.75 -27.10 7.79
CA ILE A 266 -14.63 -27.70 8.81
C ILE A 266 -16.11 -27.33 8.65
N GLY A 267 -16.46 -26.56 7.61
CA GLY A 267 -17.84 -26.21 7.27
C GLY A 267 -18.47 -25.10 8.11
N VAL A 268 -17.66 -24.23 8.73
CA VAL A 268 -18.14 -23.00 9.40
C VAL A 268 -18.41 -21.89 8.39
N LEU A 269 -17.54 -21.78 7.38
CA LEU A 269 -17.60 -20.73 6.37
C LEU A 269 -17.85 -21.36 5.00
N SER A 270 -18.75 -20.76 4.21
CA SER A 270 -19.13 -21.32 2.90
C SER A 270 -18.04 -21.25 1.82
N LYS A 271 -17.05 -20.35 1.94
CA LYS A 271 -16.03 -20.08 0.91
C LYS A 271 -14.57 -19.99 1.42
N GLY A 272 -14.34 -19.41 2.60
CA GLY A 272 -13.01 -19.31 3.21
C GLY A 272 -12.10 -18.18 2.72
N GLN A 273 -12.59 -17.20 1.94
CA GLN A 273 -11.77 -16.05 1.55
C GLN A 273 -11.40 -15.18 2.76
N LEU A 274 -10.24 -14.53 2.71
CA LEU A 274 -9.83 -13.51 3.67
C LEU A 274 -9.88 -12.14 2.97
N VAL A 275 -10.71 -11.24 3.48
CA VAL A 275 -10.75 -9.83 3.06
C VAL A 275 -10.05 -9.00 4.11
N GLU A 276 -8.88 -8.49 3.76
CA GLU A 276 -8.03 -7.67 4.63
C GLU A 276 -8.24 -6.19 4.32
N VAL A 277 -8.51 -5.40 5.35
CA VAL A 277 -8.73 -3.95 5.27
C VAL A 277 -8.15 -3.25 6.48
N ASP A 278 -7.88 -1.96 6.34
CA ASP A 278 -7.59 -1.03 7.43
C ASP A 278 -8.70 0.03 7.52
N ARG A 279 -8.47 1.09 8.32
CA ARG A 279 -9.38 2.24 8.41
C ARG A 279 -9.71 2.84 7.04
N SER A 280 -8.72 2.97 6.15
CA SER A 280 -8.92 3.56 4.82
C SER A 280 -9.81 2.70 3.93
N GLY A 281 -9.83 1.38 4.16
CA GLY A 281 -10.72 0.43 3.48
C GLY A 281 -12.18 0.52 3.92
N LEU A 282 -12.45 1.04 5.11
CA LEU A 282 -13.79 1.05 5.73
C LEU A 282 -14.42 2.45 5.76
N VAL A 283 -13.62 3.45 6.12
CA VAL A 283 -14.09 4.83 6.34
C VAL A 283 -14.01 5.62 5.04
N ALA A 284 -15.08 6.37 4.73
CA ALA A 284 -15.13 7.30 3.61
C ALA A 284 -14.90 8.74 4.09
N GLY A 285 -14.46 9.62 3.19
CA GLY A 285 -14.20 11.03 3.51
C GLY A 285 -15.46 11.90 3.65
N PHE A 286 -16.66 11.33 3.43
CA PHE A 286 -17.92 12.05 3.37
C PHE A 286 -18.97 11.45 4.31
N VAL A 287 -19.80 12.32 4.89
CA VAL A 287 -20.94 11.94 5.75
C VAL A 287 -21.86 10.97 5.01
N GLY A 288 -22.19 9.83 5.62
CA GLY A 288 -23.15 8.85 5.11
C GLY A 288 -22.62 7.90 4.03
N GLN A 289 -21.35 8.03 3.61
CA GLN A 289 -20.72 7.07 2.69
C GLN A 289 -19.99 5.95 3.41
N THR A 290 -19.58 6.17 4.67
CA THR A 290 -18.84 5.16 5.44
C THR A 290 -19.66 3.90 5.67
N ALA A 291 -20.96 4.04 5.95
CA ALA A 291 -21.84 2.88 6.09
C ALA A 291 -21.88 2.03 4.80
N LEU A 292 -22.05 2.68 3.64
CA LEU A 292 -22.10 2.00 2.34
C LEU A 292 -20.78 1.29 2.03
N LYS A 293 -19.65 1.99 2.18
CA LYS A 293 -18.31 1.45 1.94
C LYS A 293 -18.02 0.25 2.85
N THR A 294 -18.31 0.39 4.15
CA THR A 294 -18.17 -0.69 5.13
C THR A 294 -19.04 -1.89 4.76
N GLN A 295 -20.30 -1.64 4.36
CA GLN A 295 -21.23 -2.71 3.96
C GLN A 295 -20.75 -3.45 2.71
N GLU A 296 -20.18 -2.76 1.71
CA GLU A 296 -19.59 -3.41 0.54
C GLU A 296 -18.43 -4.32 0.91
N VAL A 297 -17.54 -3.89 1.82
CA VAL A 297 -16.43 -4.72 2.31
C VAL A 297 -16.96 -5.94 3.07
N VAL A 298 -17.94 -5.75 3.96
CA VAL A 298 -18.61 -6.85 4.67
C VAL A 298 -19.19 -7.87 3.69
N GLN A 299 -19.84 -7.42 2.62
CA GLN A 299 -20.42 -8.34 1.64
C GLN A 299 -19.36 -9.09 0.83
N LYS A 300 -18.21 -8.46 0.54
CA LYS A 300 -17.05 -9.18 -0.05
C LYS A 300 -16.52 -10.25 0.89
N ALA A 301 -16.55 -10.00 2.20
CA ALA A 301 -16.09 -10.95 3.22
C ALA A 301 -17.09 -12.08 3.54
N ARG A 302 -18.35 -11.97 3.10
CA ARG A 302 -19.38 -12.99 3.35
C ARG A 302 -19.00 -14.35 2.76
N GLY A 303 -19.11 -15.40 3.57
CA GLY A 303 -18.60 -16.73 3.31
C GLY A 303 -17.16 -16.93 3.77
N GLY A 304 -16.55 -15.91 4.37
CA GLY A 304 -15.13 -15.86 4.71
C GLY A 304 -14.86 -15.09 5.99
N VAL A 305 -13.66 -14.52 6.07
CA VAL A 305 -13.18 -13.69 7.18
C VAL A 305 -13.00 -12.26 6.71
N LEU A 306 -13.55 -11.30 7.47
CA LEU A 306 -13.18 -9.89 7.42
C LEU A 306 -12.06 -9.63 8.45
N PHE A 307 -10.87 -9.31 7.98
CA PHE A 307 -9.72 -8.96 8.82
C PHE A 307 -9.50 -7.45 8.79
N ILE A 308 -9.58 -6.80 9.95
CA ILE A 308 -9.42 -5.36 10.13
C ILE A 308 -8.11 -5.12 10.87
N ASP A 309 -7.09 -4.66 10.16
CA ASP A 309 -5.81 -4.30 10.77
C ASP A 309 -5.88 -2.90 11.40
N GLU A 310 -5.14 -2.73 12.49
CA GLU A 310 -5.13 -1.52 13.32
C GLU A 310 -6.54 -1.01 13.65
N ALA A 311 -7.43 -1.92 14.08
CA ALA A 311 -8.87 -1.62 14.24
C ALA A 311 -9.17 -0.50 15.25
N TYR A 312 -8.29 -0.28 16.23
CA TYR A 312 -8.37 0.84 17.16
C TYR A 312 -8.39 2.20 16.46
N ALA A 313 -7.83 2.30 15.24
CA ALA A 313 -7.90 3.51 14.44
C ALA A 313 -9.33 3.90 14.08
N LEU A 314 -10.32 2.99 14.15
CA LEU A 314 -11.73 3.29 13.88
C LEU A 314 -12.42 4.07 15.01
N THR A 315 -11.87 4.05 16.22
CA THR A 315 -12.48 4.72 17.39
C THR A 315 -11.55 5.82 17.87
N ASN A 316 -11.65 7.01 17.26
CA ASN A 316 -10.86 8.16 17.69
C ASN A 316 -11.70 9.01 18.66
N GLN A 317 -11.40 8.93 19.96
CA GLN A 317 -12.22 9.59 21.00
C GLN A 317 -12.15 11.12 20.95
N ASP A 318 -11.08 11.67 20.37
CA ASP A 318 -10.80 13.12 20.36
C ASP A 318 -11.48 13.89 19.22
N SER A 319 -12.19 13.20 18.32
CA SER A 319 -12.85 13.83 17.16
C SER A 319 -14.34 13.49 17.11
N PRO A 320 -15.23 14.40 17.59
CA PRO A 320 -16.69 14.19 17.59
C PRO A 320 -17.33 13.98 16.21
N ASN A 321 -16.60 14.29 15.14
CA ASN A 321 -17.03 14.11 13.75
C ASN A 321 -16.31 12.96 13.04
N ASP A 322 -15.75 11.99 13.79
CA ASP A 322 -15.11 10.83 13.19
C ASP A 322 -16.14 9.82 12.65
N PHE A 323 -16.13 9.62 11.34
CA PHE A 323 -16.96 8.61 10.65
C PHE A 323 -16.54 7.16 10.95
N GLY A 324 -15.43 6.93 11.67
CA GLY A 324 -15.01 5.60 12.11
C GLY A 324 -16.04 4.90 12.99
N GLN A 325 -16.80 5.66 13.80
CA GLN A 325 -17.87 5.10 14.63
C GLN A 325 -19.01 4.50 13.77
N GLU A 326 -19.36 5.14 12.65
CA GLU A 326 -20.36 4.61 11.70
C GLU A 326 -19.91 3.27 11.11
N ALA A 327 -18.62 3.10 10.80
CA ALA A 327 -18.08 1.82 10.35
C ALA A 327 -18.21 0.74 11.43
N VAL A 328 -17.90 1.07 12.69
CA VAL A 328 -18.04 0.15 13.84
C VAL A 328 -19.49 -0.31 13.99
N GLU A 329 -20.46 0.60 13.88
CA GLU A 329 -21.89 0.26 13.95
C GLU A 329 -22.32 -0.72 12.85
N VAL A 330 -21.88 -0.50 11.61
CA VAL A 330 -22.16 -1.41 10.49
C VAL A 330 -21.52 -2.78 10.71
N ILE A 331 -20.28 -2.82 11.21
CA ILE A 331 -19.58 -4.08 11.54
C ILE A 331 -20.33 -4.83 12.64
N LEU A 332 -20.70 -4.18 13.73
CA LEU A 332 -21.43 -4.79 14.85
C LEU A 332 -22.77 -5.37 14.42
N LYS A 333 -23.48 -4.69 13.53
CA LYS A 333 -24.73 -5.19 12.93
C LYS A 333 -24.46 -6.42 12.06
N ALA A 334 -23.44 -6.36 11.19
CA ALA A 334 -23.07 -7.48 10.34
C ALA A 334 -22.63 -8.72 11.13
N MET A 335 -21.93 -8.54 12.25
CA MET A 335 -21.54 -9.61 13.17
C MET A 335 -22.74 -10.36 13.75
N GLU A 336 -23.91 -9.72 13.87
CA GLU A 336 -25.14 -10.40 14.30
C GLU A 336 -25.89 -11.01 13.12
N ASP A 337 -26.14 -10.21 12.08
CA ASP A 337 -26.99 -10.58 10.94
C ASP A 337 -26.36 -11.71 10.11
N LEU A 338 -25.01 -11.76 10.06
CA LEU A 338 -24.25 -12.70 9.22
C LEU A 338 -23.44 -13.71 10.04
N ARG A 339 -23.71 -13.87 11.34
CA ARG A 339 -22.92 -14.71 12.27
C ARG A 339 -22.72 -16.18 11.87
N GLU A 340 -23.54 -16.70 10.97
CA GLU A 340 -23.46 -18.09 10.49
C GLU A 340 -22.48 -18.25 9.33
N ASP A 341 -22.10 -17.17 8.66
CA ASP A 341 -21.33 -17.21 7.40
C ASP A 341 -20.35 -16.02 7.26
N LEU A 342 -20.04 -15.34 8.36
CA LEU A 342 -19.05 -14.26 8.43
C LEU A 342 -18.30 -14.34 9.77
N VAL A 343 -16.98 -14.36 9.69
CA VAL A 343 -16.11 -14.16 10.84
C VAL A 343 -15.41 -12.82 10.70
N VAL A 344 -15.27 -12.10 11.82
CA VAL A 344 -14.59 -10.80 11.87
C VAL A 344 -13.41 -10.97 12.81
N ILE A 345 -12.23 -10.60 12.33
CA ILE A 345 -11.00 -10.58 13.11
C ILE A 345 -10.52 -9.13 13.14
N VAL A 346 -10.41 -8.56 14.34
CA VAL A 346 -9.80 -7.24 14.54
C VAL A 346 -8.39 -7.42 15.08
N ALA A 347 -7.43 -6.67 14.56
CA ALA A 347 -6.02 -6.80 14.90
C ALA A 347 -5.39 -5.45 15.28
N GLY A 348 -4.37 -5.49 16.14
CA GLY A 348 -3.60 -4.31 16.52
C GLY A 348 -2.66 -4.54 17.70
N TYR A 349 -2.06 -3.46 18.19
CA TYR A 349 -1.24 -3.46 19.41
C TYR A 349 -2.10 -3.78 20.63
N THR A 350 -1.53 -4.53 21.58
CA THR A 350 -2.26 -5.08 22.73
C THR A 350 -2.99 -4.01 23.54
N GLU A 351 -2.32 -2.91 23.87
CA GLU A 351 -2.90 -1.84 24.69
C GLU A 351 -4.02 -1.10 23.95
N LEU A 352 -3.75 -0.66 22.71
CA LEU A 352 -4.73 0.04 21.87
C LEU A 352 -5.95 -0.82 21.54
N MET A 353 -5.76 -2.13 21.35
CA MET A 353 -6.88 -3.05 21.14
C MET A 353 -7.73 -3.23 22.40
N THR A 354 -7.12 -3.20 23.58
CA THR A 354 -7.86 -3.25 24.84
C THR A 354 -8.75 -2.01 24.97
N GLU A 355 -8.22 -0.82 24.68
CA GLU A 355 -8.99 0.43 24.66
C GLU A 355 -10.10 0.40 23.60
N PHE A 356 -9.81 -0.07 22.39
CA PHE A 356 -10.80 -0.22 21.31
C PHE A 356 -11.97 -1.10 21.73
N ILE A 357 -11.72 -2.27 22.32
CA ILE A 357 -12.79 -3.18 22.72
C ILE A 357 -13.65 -2.59 23.84
N HIS A 358 -13.05 -1.90 24.80
CA HIS A 358 -13.78 -1.24 25.90
C HIS A 358 -14.45 0.08 25.49
N SER A 359 -14.14 0.64 24.31
CA SER A 359 -14.75 1.87 23.82
C SER A 359 -16.26 1.73 23.53
N ASN A 360 -16.74 0.51 23.28
CA ASN A 360 -18.13 0.25 22.95
C ASN A 360 -18.60 -1.10 23.53
N PRO A 361 -19.64 -1.13 24.38
CA PRO A 361 -20.17 -2.39 24.94
C PRO A 361 -20.59 -3.43 23.88
N GLY A 362 -20.96 -2.97 22.68
CA GLY A 362 -21.25 -3.83 21.54
C GLY A 362 -20.03 -4.62 21.07
N LEU A 363 -18.84 -4.00 21.05
CA LEU A 363 -17.58 -4.67 20.71
C LEU A 363 -17.24 -5.72 21.76
N GLU A 364 -17.23 -5.34 23.05
CA GLU A 364 -16.94 -6.25 24.16
C GLU A 364 -17.87 -7.47 24.19
N SER A 365 -19.17 -7.28 23.88
CA SER A 365 -20.13 -8.39 23.85
C SER A 365 -19.91 -9.40 22.72
N ARG A 366 -19.40 -8.95 21.57
CA ARG A 366 -19.23 -9.78 20.36
C ARG A 366 -17.82 -10.33 20.23
N PHE A 367 -16.82 -9.62 20.72
CA PHE A 367 -15.42 -10.04 20.75
C PHE A 367 -15.07 -10.60 22.12
N ASN A 368 -15.27 -11.90 22.29
CA ASN A 368 -15.02 -12.61 23.55
C ASN A 368 -13.88 -13.63 23.45
N LYS A 369 -13.12 -13.61 22.35
CA LYS A 369 -11.97 -14.50 22.11
C LYS A 369 -10.78 -13.68 21.70
N TYR A 370 -9.74 -13.74 22.53
CA TYR A 370 -8.54 -12.95 22.40
C TYR A 370 -7.37 -13.88 22.13
N ILE A 371 -6.65 -13.62 21.05
CA ILE A 371 -5.44 -14.35 20.67
C ILE A 371 -4.27 -13.38 20.82
N GLN A 372 -3.39 -13.70 21.77
CA GLN A 372 -2.18 -12.92 22.01
C GLN A 372 -1.02 -13.48 21.20
N PHE A 373 -0.42 -12.62 20.40
CA PHE A 373 0.75 -12.88 19.58
C PHE A 373 1.98 -12.32 20.30
N GLU A 374 2.75 -13.21 20.90
CA GLU A 374 3.98 -12.88 21.59
C GLU A 374 5.10 -12.58 20.56
N ASP A 375 6.09 -11.79 20.98
CA ASP A 375 7.27 -11.53 20.15
C ASP A 375 8.06 -12.82 19.91
N TYR A 376 8.62 -12.94 18.72
CA TYR A 376 9.53 -14.03 18.40
C TYR A 376 10.83 -13.88 19.18
N THR A 377 11.23 -14.97 19.85
CA THR A 377 12.54 -15.07 20.49
C THR A 377 13.66 -14.94 19.47
N GLY A 378 14.87 -14.56 19.90
CA GLY A 378 16.05 -14.50 19.02
C GLY A 378 16.29 -15.77 18.20
N VAL A 379 16.02 -16.95 18.78
CA VAL A 379 16.10 -18.24 18.09
C VAL A 379 15.06 -18.32 16.97
N GLN A 380 13.81 -17.97 17.25
CA GLN A 380 12.72 -17.98 16.25
C GLN A 380 12.95 -16.95 15.14
N LEU A 381 13.46 -15.76 15.47
CA LEU A 381 13.85 -14.76 14.46
C LEU A 381 14.95 -15.30 13.53
N THR A 382 15.90 -16.05 14.07
CA THR A 382 16.96 -16.72 13.28
C THR A 382 16.37 -17.78 12.36
N GLU A 383 15.42 -18.59 12.85
CA GLU A 383 14.71 -19.57 12.03
C GLU A 383 13.93 -18.90 10.89
N ILE A 384 13.24 -17.80 11.18
CA ILE A 384 12.52 -17.00 10.16
C ILE A 384 13.49 -16.46 9.11
N PHE A 385 14.66 -15.97 9.52
CA PHE A 385 15.68 -15.47 8.61
C PHE A 385 16.23 -16.56 7.70
N ARG A 386 16.54 -17.75 8.25
CA ARG A 386 16.99 -18.91 7.49
C ARG A 386 15.95 -19.36 6.48
N ALA A 387 14.69 -19.49 6.90
CA ALA A 387 13.59 -19.85 6.00
C ALA A 387 13.41 -18.81 4.87
N LEU A 388 13.63 -17.53 5.17
CA LEU A 388 13.60 -16.47 4.16
C LEU A 388 14.76 -16.59 3.16
N CYS A 389 15.97 -16.93 3.62
CA CYS A 389 17.12 -17.18 2.75
C CYS A 389 16.85 -18.38 1.84
N GLU A 390 16.47 -19.53 2.41
CA GLU A 390 16.20 -20.77 1.68
C GLU A 390 15.13 -20.60 0.61
N ARG A 391 14.01 -19.95 0.94
CA ARG A 391 12.92 -19.70 -0.01
C ARG A 391 13.35 -18.84 -1.20
N ASN A 392 14.31 -17.96 -1.01
CA ASN A 392 14.85 -17.08 -2.06
C ASN A 392 16.13 -17.63 -2.70
N GLY A 393 16.55 -18.86 -2.38
CA GLY A 393 17.72 -19.50 -2.97
C GLY A 393 19.05 -19.00 -2.43
N TYR A 394 19.08 -18.30 -1.30
CA TYR A 394 20.31 -17.88 -0.63
C TYR A 394 20.77 -18.91 0.40
N GLN A 395 22.07 -19.06 0.53
CA GLN A 395 22.75 -19.92 1.49
C GLN A 395 23.65 -19.05 2.38
N LEU A 396 23.47 -19.17 3.70
CA LEU A 396 24.33 -18.48 4.66
C LEU A 396 25.63 -19.26 4.84
N SER A 397 26.76 -18.55 4.87
CA SER A 397 28.00 -19.14 5.41
C SER A 397 27.84 -19.45 6.91
N GLU A 398 28.68 -20.32 7.46
CA GLU A 398 28.65 -20.65 8.90
C GLU A 398 28.77 -19.38 9.76
N ASP A 399 29.78 -18.54 9.48
CA ASP A 399 29.99 -17.26 10.17
C ASP A 399 28.80 -16.29 10.02
N ALA A 400 28.15 -16.25 8.85
CA ALA A 400 26.97 -15.43 8.63
C ALA A 400 25.78 -15.92 9.47
N SER A 401 25.60 -17.24 9.55
CA SER A 401 24.54 -17.81 10.36
C SER A 401 24.75 -17.55 11.85
N GLU A 402 25.99 -17.61 12.35
CA GLU A 402 26.29 -17.30 13.75
C GLU A 402 26.08 -15.81 14.05
N ALA A 403 26.55 -14.93 13.17
CA ALA A 403 26.36 -13.47 13.30
C ALA A 403 24.87 -13.10 13.29
N ALA A 404 24.07 -13.69 12.40
CA ALA A 404 22.63 -13.50 12.37
C ALA A 404 21.98 -13.93 13.69
N ALA A 405 22.35 -15.11 14.22
CA ALA A 405 21.81 -15.62 15.47
C ALA A 405 22.11 -14.70 16.67
N GLN A 406 23.34 -14.19 16.76
CA GLN A 406 23.73 -13.24 17.80
C GLN A 406 22.98 -11.91 17.67
N ALA A 407 22.88 -11.37 16.46
CA ALA A 407 22.17 -10.10 16.23
C ALA A 407 20.68 -10.20 16.55
N PHE A 408 20.01 -11.28 16.15
CA PHE A 408 18.59 -11.46 16.46
C PHE A 408 18.35 -11.73 17.96
N LEU A 409 19.28 -12.40 18.64
CA LEU A 409 19.23 -12.52 20.10
C LEU A 409 19.33 -11.16 20.79
N GLU A 410 20.25 -10.30 20.33
CA GLU A 410 20.43 -8.97 20.89
C GLU A 410 19.23 -8.05 20.58
N MET A 411 18.73 -8.12 19.34
CA MET A 411 17.51 -7.43 18.92
C MET A 411 16.32 -7.81 19.82
N TYR A 412 16.14 -9.10 20.10
CA TYR A 412 15.10 -9.57 21.03
C TYR A 412 15.32 -9.08 22.47
N ARG A 413 16.57 -8.97 22.94
CA ARG A 413 16.88 -8.45 24.29
C ARG A 413 16.60 -6.96 24.43
N ARG A 414 16.82 -6.18 23.37
CA ARG A 414 16.60 -4.73 23.32
C ARG A 414 15.18 -4.33 22.90
N ARG A 415 14.30 -5.30 22.67
CA ARG A 415 12.94 -5.05 22.16
C ARG A 415 12.14 -4.14 23.09
N ASP A 416 11.31 -3.32 22.47
CA ASP A 416 10.33 -2.47 23.12
C ASP A 416 8.94 -2.73 22.50
N GLU A 417 7.97 -1.86 22.80
CA GLU A 417 6.61 -1.93 22.26
C GLU A 417 6.53 -1.73 20.73
N HIS A 418 7.60 -1.22 20.09
CA HIS A 418 7.67 -0.97 18.65
C HIS A 418 8.41 -2.07 17.89
N PHE A 419 8.73 -3.19 18.56
CA PHE A 419 9.53 -4.25 17.99
C PHE A 419 8.86 -4.92 16.77
N GLY A 420 9.52 -4.91 15.61
CA GLY A 420 8.94 -5.30 14.32
C GLY A 420 9.00 -6.80 13.99
N ASN A 421 9.62 -7.63 14.84
CA ASN A 421 9.66 -9.09 14.68
C ASN A 421 10.10 -9.54 13.26
N ALA A 422 9.28 -10.35 12.57
CA ALA A 422 9.59 -10.84 11.22
C ALA A 422 9.71 -9.71 10.17
N ARG A 423 9.15 -8.52 10.45
CA ARG A 423 9.33 -7.34 9.60
C ARG A 423 10.78 -6.84 9.68
N ASP A 424 11.36 -6.80 10.87
CA ASP A 424 12.76 -6.40 11.06
C ASP A 424 13.70 -7.44 10.46
N VAL A 425 13.39 -8.74 10.62
CA VAL A 425 14.12 -9.82 9.95
C VAL A 425 14.10 -9.67 8.43
N ARG A 426 12.95 -9.30 7.86
CA ARG A 426 12.85 -9.02 6.41
C ARG A 426 13.70 -7.81 6.01
N ASN A 427 13.70 -6.73 6.79
CA ASN A 427 14.54 -5.57 6.53
C ASN A 427 16.03 -5.95 6.51
N VAL A 428 16.47 -6.77 7.47
CA VAL A 428 17.85 -7.29 7.52
C VAL A 428 18.15 -8.13 6.27
N PHE A 429 17.24 -9.01 5.85
CA PHE A 429 17.40 -9.80 4.63
C PHE A 429 17.50 -8.95 3.37
N GLU A 430 16.61 -7.97 3.20
CA GLU A 430 16.63 -7.07 2.03
C GLU A 430 17.94 -6.27 1.95
N GLN A 431 18.43 -5.79 3.08
CA GLN A 431 19.73 -5.13 3.16
C GLN A 431 20.88 -6.09 2.83
N ALA A 432 20.82 -7.33 3.34
CA ALA A 432 21.83 -8.34 3.06
C ALA A 432 21.92 -8.68 1.56
N VAL A 433 20.78 -8.87 0.91
CA VAL A 433 20.70 -9.08 -0.54
C VAL A 433 21.28 -7.89 -1.31
N ALA A 434 20.99 -6.66 -0.88
CA ALA A 434 21.54 -5.47 -1.53
C ALA A 434 23.07 -5.39 -1.40
N ARG A 435 23.63 -5.72 -0.23
CA ARG A 435 25.09 -5.76 -0.02
C ARG A 435 25.75 -6.88 -0.82
N GLN A 436 25.15 -8.07 -0.83
CA GLN A 436 25.61 -9.20 -1.63
C GLN A 436 25.62 -8.87 -3.12
N ALA A 437 24.58 -8.21 -3.63
CA ALA A 437 24.52 -7.80 -5.03
C ALA A 437 25.69 -6.86 -5.40
N ASN A 438 26.02 -5.91 -4.52
CA ASN A 438 27.16 -5.01 -4.71
C ASN A 438 28.50 -5.74 -4.70
N ARG A 439 28.67 -6.75 -3.84
CA ARG A 439 29.87 -7.59 -3.80
C ARG A 439 30.00 -8.42 -5.06
N VAL A 440 28.94 -9.14 -5.45
CA VAL A 440 28.96 -10.06 -6.60
C VAL A 440 29.12 -9.31 -7.92
N ALA A 441 28.58 -8.10 -8.03
CA ALA A 441 28.77 -7.25 -9.22
C ALA A 441 30.23 -6.84 -9.48
N GLN A 442 31.12 -7.00 -8.49
CA GLN A 442 32.56 -6.72 -8.63
C GLN A 442 33.36 -7.95 -9.08
N LEU A 443 32.73 -9.12 -9.21
CA LEU A 443 33.38 -10.34 -9.67
C LEU A 443 33.35 -10.41 -11.20
N ASP A 444 34.49 -10.75 -11.82
CA ASP A 444 34.61 -10.83 -13.29
C ASP A 444 33.76 -11.95 -13.91
N SER A 445 33.52 -13.03 -13.17
CA SER A 445 32.74 -14.20 -13.61
C SER A 445 32.16 -14.94 -12.40
N PRO A 446 31.08 -14.43 -11.79
CA PRO A 446 30.51 -15.02 -10.58
C PRO A 446 29.92 -16.40 -10.87
N SER A 447 30.23 -17.37 -10.00
CA SER A 447 29.68 -18.71 -10.05
C SER A 447 28.26 -18.75 -9.49
N ARG A 448 27.58 -19.89 -9.67
CA ARG A 448 26.27 -20.13 -9.03
C ARG A 448 26.37 -20.06 -7.50
N GLU A 449 27.47 -20.54 -6.93
CA GLU A 449 27.70 -20.49 -5.49
C GLU A 449 27.83 -19.04 -5.01
N ASP A 450 28.56 -18.19 -5.74
CA ASP A 450 28.70 -16.76 -5.42
C ASP A 450 27.36 -16.01 -5.44
N LEU A 451 26.50 -16.36 -6.40
CA LEU A 451 25.16 -15.78 -6.53
C LEU A 451 24.22 -16.21 -5.40
N MET A 452 24.46 -17.37 -4.79
CA MET A 452 23.65 -17.92 -3.70
C MET A 452 24.21 -17.56 -2.31
N ALA A 453 25.51 -17.30 -2.17
CA ALA A 453 26.15 -17.12 -0.88
C ALA A 453 25.87 -15.74 -0.25
N LEU A 454 25.35 -15.75 0.98
CA LEU A 454 25.33 -14.61 1.90
C LEU A 454 26.41 -14.79 2.97
N THR A 455 27.33 -13.85 3.05
CA THR A 455 28.42 -13.85 4.05
C THR A 455 28.12 -12.90 5.20
N GLN A 456 28.93 -12.97 6.26
CA GLN A 456 28.81 -12.11 7.43
C GLN A 456 28.84 -10.61 7.07
N GLU A 457 29.70 -10.22 6.12
CA GLU A 457 29.83 -8.83 5.66
C GLU A 457 28.54 -8.33 5.00
N ASP A 458 27.82 -9.20 4.28
CA ASP A 458 26.56 -8.83 3.62
C ASP A 458 25.49 -8.50 4.65
N LEU A 459 25.48 -9.18 5.80
CA LEU A 459 24.47 -8.95 6.83
C LEU A 459 24.56 -7.51 7.39
N GLY A 460 25.75 -6.91 7.37
CA GLY A 460 25.98 -5.55 7.89
C GLY A 460 25.61 -5.41 9.37
N LEU A 461 25.78 -6.50 10.13
CA LEU A 461 25.46 -6.59 11.56
C LEU A 461 26.66 -6.25 12.46
N THR A 462 27.78 -5.83 11.87
CA THR A 462 29.05 -5.54 12.56
C THR A 462 29.07 -4.24 13.35
N GLU A 463 27.97 -3.47 13.36
CA GLU A 463 27.82 -2.25 14.15
C GLU A 463 26.42 -2.19 14.79
N LEU A 464 26.14 -3.09 15.75
CA LEU A 464 25.16 -2.76 16.78
C LEU A 464 25.94 -2.00 17.87
N PRO A 465 25.72 -0.69 18.06
CA PRO A 465 26.46 0.05 19.08
C PRO A 465 26.33 -0.65 20.44
N GLU A 466 27.48 -0.85 21.09
CA GLU A 466 27.54 -1.17 22.51
C GLU A 466 26.69 -0.15 23.25
N ALA A 467 25.81 -0.63 24.14
CA ALA A 467 24.93 0.22 24.91
C ALA A 467 25.75 1.30 25.62
N ALA A 468 25.37 2.56 25.43
CA ALA A 468 25.79 3.60 26.35
C ALA A 468 25.19 3.24 27.73
N GLU A 469 26.06 3.01 28.71
CA GLU A 469 25.73 2.73 30.12
C GLU A 469 24.77 3.76 30.74
#